data_AF-A0A368C4D4-F1
#
_entry.id   AF-A0A368C4D4-F1
#
_cell.length_a   1.000
_cell.length_b   1.000
_cell.length_c   1.000
_cell.angle_alpha   90.00
_cell.angle_beta   90.00
_cell.angle_gamma   90.00
#
_symmetry.space_group_name_H-M   'P 1'
#
loop_
_entity.id
_entity.type
_entity.pdbx_description
1 polymer ?
#
loop_
_entity_poly.entity_id
_entity_poly.type
_entity_poly.pdbx_seq_one_letter_code
_entity_poly.pdbx_strand_id
1 'polypeptide(L)'
;MAEVNWGGLNIKWSSLSREDKKTYGSGLFLITLASVLSGIILGGIWGERLTGEVDPLGHLYSYIYPIAIILFMIGGKLLNDFMKRQDEGFVDFNIKATLWGINFFWIAGLLIAWPLELFMGIDFVFFEYFLLYSIGLTIGARRIYKQMYVIDINNEE
;
A
#
# COMPACT_ATOMS: atom_id res chain seq x y z
N MET A 1 17.48 6.43 13.81
CA MET A 1 17.03 6.20 12.43
C MET A 1 15.94 5.13 12.46
N ALA A 2 15.09 5.03 11.43
CA ALA A 2 14.01 4.06 11.42
C ALA A 2 14.54 2.62 11.42
N GLU A 3 14.09 1.80 12.38
CA GLU A 3 14.39 0.37 12.44
C GLU A 3 13.20 -0.38 11.91
N VAL A 4 13.43 -1.33 11.00
CA VAL A 4 12.40 -2.23 10.49
C VAL A 4 12.27 -3.43 11.44
N ASN A 5 11.05 -3.77 11.85
CA ASN A 5 10.75 -4.92 12.68
C ASN A 5 9.66 -5.81 12.05
N TRP A 6 9.24 -6.86 12.75
CA TRP A 6 8.18 -7.78 12.30
C TRP A 6 8.43 -8.38 10.91
N GLY A 7 9.70 -8.67 10.60
CA GLY A 7 10.04 -9.33 9.33
C GLY A 7 9.89 -8.43 8.11
N GLY A 8 10.09 -7.11 8.24
CA GLY A 8 10.02 -6.17 7.11
C GLY A 8 8.70 -5.39 7.01
N LEU A 9 7.72 -5.74 7.83
CA LEU A 9 6.33 -5.29 7.65
C LEU A 9 5.96 -4.10 8.50
N ASN A 10 6.81 -3.71 9.44
CA ASN A 10 6.52 -2.60 10.33
C ASN A 10 7.79 -1.82 10.67
N ILE A 11 7.62 -0.55 10.99
CA ILE A 11 8.68 0.30 11.51
C ILE A 11 8.53 0.34 13.02
N LYS A 12 9.65 0.12 13.72
CA LYS A 12 9.69 0.22 15.17
C LYS A 12 9.50 1.67 15.59
N TRP A 13 8.27 2.00 16.01
CA TRP A 13 7.89 3.36 16.37
C TRP A 13 8.83 4.03 17.39
N SER A 14 9.37 3.27 18.34
CA SER A 14 10.30 3.78 19.35
C SER A 14 11.63 4.27 18.76
N SER A 15 12.06 3.78 17.59
CA SER A 15 13.33 4.18 16.96
C SER A 15 13.23 5.51 16.20
N LEU A 16 12.01 6.02 16.01
CA LEU A 16 11.74 7.24 15.27
C LEU A 16 11.99 8.50 16.12
N SER A 17 12.56 9.53 15.50
CA SER A 17 12.68 10.87 16.09
C SER A 17 11.29 11.48 16.34
N ARG A 18 11.21 12.55 17.14
CA ARG A 18 9.93 13.25 17.38
C ARG A 18 9.32 13.81 16.09
N GLU A 19 10.18 14.29 15.18
CA GLU A 19 9.75 14.82 13.89
C GLU A 19 9.28 13.69 12.96
N ASP A 20 10.03 12.59 12.88
CA ASP A 20 9.66 11.44 12.06
C ASP A 20 8.35 10.80 12.53
N LYS A 21 8.13 10.68 13.85
CA LYS A 21 6.85 10.20 14.40
C LYS A 21 5.68 11.05 13.91
N LYS A 22 5.85 12.37 13.87
CA LYS A 22 4.81 13.28 13.38
C LYS A 22 4.59 13.08 11.88
N THR A 23 5.66 13.12 11.08
CA THR A 23 5.54 13.01 9.63
C THR A 23 5.05 11.64 9.18
N TYR A 24 5.71 10.56 9.63
CA TYR A 24 5.33 9.18 9.32
C TYR A 24 3.95 8.84 9.87
N GLY A 25 3.64 9.20 11.12
CA GLY A 25 2.35 8.97 11.75
C GLY A 25 1.20 9.68 11.05
N SER A 26 1.35 10.98 10.78
CA SER A 26 0.34 11.73 10.03
C SER A 26 0.22 11.21 8.61
N GLY A 27 1.32 10.84 7.95
CA GLY A 27 1.30 10.24 6.62
C GLY A 27 0.51 8.92 6.59
N LEU A 28 0.83 7.99 7.50
CA LEU A 28 0.12 6.72 7.66
C LEU A 28 -1.37 6.93 7.97
N PHE A 29 -1.69 7.82 8.90
CA PHE A 29 -3.08 8.12 9.26
C PHE A 29 -3.88 8.60 8.05
N LEU A 30 -3.33 9.54 7.27
CA LEU A 30 -4.02 10.07 6.09
C LEU A 30 -4.21 9.01 5.01
N ILE A 31 -3.20 8.18 4.74
CA ILE A 31 -3.33 7.07 3.78
C ILE A 31 -4.32 6.03 4.27
N THR A 32 -4.34 5.73 5.56
CA THR A 32 -5.27 4.76 6.14
C THR A 32 -6.71 5.27 6.02
N LEU A 33 -6.93 6.54 6.36
CA LEU A 33 -8.24 7.19 6.22
C LEU A 33 -8.68 7.22 4.75
N ALA A 34 -7.78 7.58 3.83
CA ALA A 34 -8.04 7.54 2.39
C ALA A 34 -8.45 6.13 1.93
N SER A 35 -7.72 5.11 2.39
CA SER A 35 -7.99 3.70 2.06
C SER A 35 -9.35 3.24 2.59
N VAL A 36 -9.73 3.64 3.80
CA VAL A 36 -11.07 3.35 4.37
C VAL A 36 -12.16 4.01 3.53
N LEU A 37 -12.01 5.29 3.19
CA LEU A 37 -12.98 6.01 2.34
C LEU A 37 -13.11 5.37 0.97
N SER A 38 -12.00 5.00 0.33
CA SER A 38 -12.02 4.25 -0.92
C SER A 38 -12.72 2.91 -0.77
N GLY A 39 -12.45 2.16 0.31
CA GLY A 39 -13.10 0.89 0.59
C GLY A 39 -14.62 0.99 0.74
N ILE A 40 -15.13 2.06 1.37
CA ILE A 40 -16.58 2.32 1.48
C ILE A 40 -17.19 2.54 0.09
N ILE A 41 -16.59 3.43 -0.72
CA ILE A 41 -17.07 3.74 -2.09
C ILE A 41 -17.11 2.45 -2.92
N LEU A 42 -16.05 1.67 -2.88
CA LEU A 42 -15.93 0.44 -3.65
C LEU A 42 -16.88 -0.63 -3.16
N GLY A 43 -17.04 -0.78 -1.85
CA GLY A 43 -17.98 -1.72 -1.25
C GLY A 43 -19.41 -1.45 -1.69
N GLY A 44 -19.82 -0.19 -1.78
CA GLY A 44 -21.15 0.17 -2.30
C GLY A 44 -21.28 -0.10 -3.80
N ILE A 45 -20.29 0.25 -4.62
CA ILE A 45 -20.30 -0.05 -6.07
C ILE A 45 -20.36 -1.57 -6.32
N TRP A 46 -19.60 -2.35 -5.58
CA TRP A 46 -19.61 -3.81 -5.66
C TRP A 46 -20.92 -4.40 -5.17
N GLY A 47 -21.46 -3.88 -4.07
CA GLY A 47 -22.75 -4.29 -3.53
C GLY A 47 -23.86 -4.11 -4.56
N GLU A 48 -23.98 -2.91 -5.12
CA GLU A 48 -24.95 -2.58 -6.17
C GLU A 48 -24.80 -3.48 -7.41
N ARG A 49 -23.57 -3.80 -7.81
CA ARG A 49 -23.32 -4.71 -8.93
C ARG A 49 -23.76 -6.16 -8.65
N LEU A 50 -23.57 -6.64 -7.43
CA LEU A 50 -23.92 -8.02 -7.05
C LEU A 50 -25.42 -8.20 -6.80
N THR A 51 -26.08 -7.21 -6.23
CA THR A 51 -27.50 -7.30 -5.83
C THR A 51 -28.44 -6.66 -6.85
N GLY A 52 -27.96 -5.76 -7.69
CA GLY A 52 -28.78 -4.91 -8.57
C GLY A 52 -29.53 -3.80 -7.82
N GLU A 53 -29.29 -3.63 -6.53
CA GLU A 53 -29.93 -2.60 -5.69
C GLU A 53 -29.05 -1.35 -5.62
N VAL A 54 -29.63 -0.18 -5.92
CA VAL A 54 -28.90 1.09 -5.87
C VAL A 54 -28.40 1.36 -4.46
N ASP A 55 -27.10 1.63 -4.32
CA ASP A 55 -26.51 1.91 -3.02
C ASP A 55 -27.04 3.24 -2.44
N PRO A 56 -27.63 3.25 -1.23
CA PRO A 56 -28.18 4.46 -0.62
C PRO A 56 -27.15 5.60 -0.45
N LEU A 57 -25.87 5.26 -0.31
CA LEU A 57 -24.78 6.23 -0.12
C LEU A 57 -24.15 6.70 -1.43
N GLY A 58 -24.56 6.16 -2.59
CA GLY A 58 -23.93 6.42 -3.88
C GLY A 58 -23.84 7.90 -4.26
N HIS A 59 -24.83 8.70 -3.85
CA HIS A 59 -24.85 10.15 -4.07
C HIS A 59 -23.71 10.91 -3.35
N LEU A 60 -23.13 10.33 -2.30
CA LEU A 60 -22.01 10.94 -1.55
C LEU A 60 -20.65 10.66 -2.20
N TYR A 61 -20.56 9.69 -3.12
CA TYR A 61 -19.29 9.23 -3.68
C TYR A 61 -18.59 10.32 -4.49
N SER A 62 -19.34 11.17 -5.19
CA SER A 62 -18.81 12.32 -5.91
C SER A 62 -18.08 13.34 -5.01
N TYR A 63 -18.42 13.38 -3.72
CA TYR A 63 -17.79 14.26 -2.73
C TYR A 63 -16.67 13.56 -1.95
N ILE A 64 -16.87 12.30 -1.59
CA ILE A 64 -15.90 11.52 -0.82
C ILE A 64 -14.68 11.15 -1.67
N TYR A 65 -14.87 10.88 -2.97
CA TYR A 65 -13.79 10.44 -3.85
C TYR A 65 -12.67 11.50 -4.00
N PRO A 66 -12.95 12.79 -4.28
CA PRO A 66 -11.92 13.83 -4.27
C PRO A 66 -11.20 13.98 -2.91
N ILE A 67 -11.92 13.81 -1.80
CA ILE A 67 -11.34 13.88 -0.46
C ILE A 67 -10.33 12.74 -0.28
N ALA A 68 -10.69 11.51 -0.65
CA ALA A 68 -9.78 10.37 -0.59
C ALA A 68 -8.51 10.61 -1.42
N ILE A 69 -8.64 11.19 -2.63
CA ILE A 69 -7.48 11.55 -3.47
C ILE A 69 -6.57 12.57 -2.76
N ILE A 70 -7.15 13.63 -2.19
CA ILE A 70 -6.38 14.65 -1.46
C ILE A 70 -5.63 14.03 -0.27
N LEU A 71 -6.29 13.15 0.48
CA LEU A 71 -5.68 12.45 1.60
C LEU A 71 -4.53 11.52 1.15
N PHE A 72 -4.69 10.80 0.04
CA PHE A 72 -3.59 10.02 -0.55
C PHE A 72 -2.41 10.90 -0.97
N MET A 73 -2.67 12.04 -1.61
CA MET A 73 -1.60 12.95 -2.05
C MET A 73 -0.84 13.54 -0.88
N ILE A 74 -1.53 14.06 0.14
CA ILE A 74 -0.90 14.65 1.31
C ILE A 74 -0.18 13.57 2.13
N GLY A 75 -0.82 12.42 2.35
CA GLY A 75 -0.24 11.29 3.06
C GLY A 75 1.02 10.77 2.38
N GLY A 76 0.96 10.58 1.06
CA GLY A 76 2.09 10.16 0.23
C GLY A 76 3.23 11.16 0.26
N LYS A 77 2.94 12.47 0.21
CA LYS A 77 3.97 13.51 0.36
C LYS A 77 4.68 13.41 1.72
N LEU A 78 3.93 13.28 2.82
CA LEU A 78 4.53 13.15 4.15
C LEU A 78 5.39 11.89 4.26
N LEU A 79 4.91 10.75 3.75
CA LEU A 79 5.73 9.54 3.73
C LEU A 79 7.00 9.70 2.88
N ASN A 80 6.93 10.38 1.74
CA ASN A 80 8.10 10.68 0.93
C ASN A 80 9.12 11.58 1.66
N ASP A 81 8.63 12.61 2.35
CA ASP A 81 9.48 13.50 3.17
C ASP A 81 10.11 12.75 4.36
N PHE A 82 9.41 11.76 4.92
CA PHE A 82 9.97 10.81 5.87
C PHE A 82 11.08 9.95 5.25
N MET A 83 10.84 9.35 4.08
CA MET A 83 11.83 8.50 3.38
C MET A 83 13.13 9.24 3.08
N LYS A 84 13.06 10.51 2.65
CA LYS A 84 14.25 11.33 2.33
C LYS A 84 15.17 11.60 3.53
N ARG A 85 14.67 11.40 4.76
CA ARG A 85 15.44 11.60 6.00
C ARG A 85 15.99 10.29 6.58
N GLN A 86 15.65 9.15 5.98
CA GLN A 86 16.17 7.86 6.41
C GLN A 86 17.50 7.56 5.73
N ASP A 87 18.22 6.57 6.28
CA ASP A 87 19.48 6.08 5.74
C ASP A 87 19.30 5.32 4.42
N GLU A 88 20.40 5.19 3.68
CA GLU A 88 20.42 4.53 2.37
C GLU A 88 19.95 3.07 2.45
N GLY A 89 20.29 2.34 3.51
CA GLY A 89 19.87 0.95 3.69
C GLY A 89 18.35 0.83 3.85
N PHE A 90 17.75 1.70 4.66
CA PHE A 90 16.29 1.76 4.81
C PHE A 90 15.58 2.18 3.51
N VAL A 91 16.13 3.14 2.78
CA VAL A 91 15.58 3.59 1.49
C VAL A 91 15.65 2.47 0.45
N ASP A 92 16.80 1.80 0.33
CA ASP A 92 17.01 0.68 -0.58
C ASP A 92 16.08 -0.51 -0.27
N PHE A 93 15.90 -0.82 1.02
CA PHE A 93 14.91 -1.82 1.47
C PHE A 93 13.51 -1.52 0.92
N ASN A 94 13.04 -0.27 1.09
CA ASN A 94 11.69 0.13 0.66
C ASN A 94 11.56 0.18 -0.86
N ILE A 95 12.60 0.61 -1.59
CA ILE A 95 12.62 0.60 -3.06
C ILE A 95 12.51 -0.83 -3.57
N LYS A 96 13.33 -1.75 -3.06
CA LYS A 96 13.29 -3.17 -3.46
C LYS A 96 11.94 -3.81 -3.13
N ALA A 97 11.38 -3.55 -1.94
CA ALA A 97 10.04 -4.04 -1.58
C ALA A 97 8.95 -3.50 -2.52
N THR A 98 9.02 -2.23 -2.90
CA THR A 98 8.09 -1.59 -3.84
C THR A 98 8.19 -2.20 -5.23
N LEU A 99 9.41 -2.47 -5.73
CA LEU A 99 9.62 -3.12 -7.02
C LEU A 99 8.99 -4.52 -7.07
N TRP A 100 9.02 -5.27 -5.97
CA TRP A 100 8.29 -6.53 -5.86
C TRP A 100 6.78 -6.35 -5.99
N GLY A 101 6.21 -5.31 -5.36
CA GLY A 101 4.80 -4.94 -5.54
C GLY A 101 4.46 -4.64 -6.99
N ILE A 102 5.26 -3.81 -7.67
CA ILE A 102 5.07 -3.46 -9.08
C ILE A 102 5.17 -4.71 -9.98
N ASN A 103 6.19 -5.55 -9.78
CA ASN A 103 6.38 -6.75 -10.57
C ASN A 103 5.24 -7.76 -10.37
N PHE A 104 4.81 -7.97 -9.13
CA PHE A 104 3.68 -8.87 -8.84
C PHE A 104 2.39 -8.34 -9.45
N PHE A 105 2.12 -7.03 -9.34
CA PHE A 105 1.00 -6.39 -10.00
C PHE A 105 1.01 -6.65 -11.52
N TRP A 106 2.14 -6.47 -12.19
CA TRP A 106 2.22 -6.72 -13.64
C TRP A 106 2.05 -8.19 -13.99
N ILE A 107 2.70 -9.09 -13.26
CA ILE A 107 2.64 -10.53 -13.51
C ILE A 107 1.22 -11.05 -13.26
N ALA A 108 0.65 -10.79 -12.08
CA ALA A 108 -0.70 -11.24 -11.74
C ALA A 108 -1.77 -10.49 -12.54
N GLY A 109 -1.57 -9.20 -12.80
CA GLY A 109 -2.45 -8.40 -13.64
C GLY A 109 -2.53 -8.94 -15.07
N LEU A 110 -1.39 -9.21 -15.71
CA LEU A 110 -1.36 -9.71 -17.08
C LEU A 110 -1.74 -11.20 -17.19
N LEU A 111 -1.33 -12.05 -16.24
CA LEU A 111 -1.52 -13.50 -16.36
C LEU A 111 -2.80 -14.02 -15.70
N ILE A 112 -3.40 -13.25 -14.79
CA ILE A 112 -4.59 -13.67 -14.04
C ILE A 112 -5.73 -12.68 -14.27
N ALA A 113 -5.56 -11.41 -13.87
CA ALA A 113 -6.66 -10.43 -13.92
C ALA A 113 -7.15 -10.20 -15.36
N TRP A 114 -6.24 -9.96 -16.30
CA TRP A 114 -6.58 -9.68 -17.69
C TRP A 114 -7.30 -10.84 -18.40
N PRO A 115 -6.87 -12.12 -18.28
CA PRO A 115 -7.65 -13.25 -18.78
C PRO A 115 -9.02 -13.39 -18.11
N LEU A 116 -9.15 -13.14 -16.81
CA LEU A 116 -10.43 -13.21 -16.11
C LEU A 116 -11.39 -12.10 -16.59
N GLU A 117 -10.88 -10.90 -16.86
CA GLU A 117 -11.64 -9.83 -17.51
C GLU A 117 -12.09 -10.25 -18.90
N LEU A 118 -11.14 -10.63 -19.75
CA LEU A 118 -11.38 -10.85 -21.18
C LEU A 118 -12.26 -12.07 -21.47
N PHE A 119 -12.06 -13.16 -20.73
CA PHE A 119 -12.69 -14.45 -21.03
C PHE A 119 -13.84 -14.82 -20.08
N MET A 120 -13.88 -14.23 -18.87
CA MET A 120 -14.91 -14.55 -17.86
C MET A 120 -15.81 -13.35 -17.51
N GLY A 121 -15.56 -12.16 -18.07
CA GLY A 121 -16.36 -10.97 -17.83
C GLY A 121 -16.28 -10.45 -16.38
N ILE A 122 -15.20 -10.78 -15.68
CA ILE A 122 -14.92 -10.29 -14.32
C ILE A 122 -14.18 -8.97 -14.44
N ASP A 123 -14.83 -7.82 -14.21
CA ASP A 123 -14.12 -6.54 -14.27
C ASP A 123 -13.30 -6.31 -12.99
N PHE A 124 -11.98 -6.13 -13.12
CA PHE A 124 -11.16 -5.66 -12.02
C PHE A 124 -11.22 -4.13 -12.00
N VAL A 125 -11.36 -3.55 -10.81
CA VAL A 125 -11.27 -2.10 -10.61
C VAL A 125 -9.95 -1.77 -9.90
N PHE A 126 -9.70 -0.47 -9.70
CA PHE A 126 -8.46 0.04 -9.10
C PHE A 126 -8.05 -0.71 -7.82
N PHE A 127 -9.02 -1.19 -7.04
CA PHE A 127 -8.77 -1.86 -5.76
C PHE A 127 -8.20 -3.25 -5.88
N GLU A 128 -8.71 -4.10 -6.76
CA GLU A 128 -8.17 -5.45 -6.95
C GLU A 128 -6.73 -5.36 -7.48
N TYR A 129 -6.48 -4.40 -8.37
CA TYR A 129 -5.14 -4.04 -8.83
C TYR A 129 -4.24 -3.53 -7.69
N PHE A 130 -4.76 -2.67 -6.80
CA PHE A 130 -4.05 -2.21 -5.60
C PHE A 130 -3.79 -3.34 -4.60
N LEU A 131 -4.70 -4.31 -4.49
CA LEU A 131 -4.58 -5.48 -3.64
C LEU A 131 -3.47 -6.42 -4.15
N LEU A 132 -3.42 -6.67 -5.46
CA LEU A 132 -2.33 -7.40 -6.10
C LEU A 132 -0.98 -6.73 -5.83
N TYR A 133 -0.89 -5.41 -6.03
CA TYR A 133 0.30 -4.65 -5.68
C TYR A 133 0.69 -4.81 -4.20
N SER A 134 -0.28 -4.70 -3.28
CA SER A 134 -0.06 -4.77 -1.83
C SER A 134 0.41 -6.16 -1.38
N ILE A 135 -0.12 -7.23 -1.98
CA ILE A 135 0.34 -8.61 -1.76
C ILE A 135 1.79 -8.75 -2.20
N GLY A 136 2.11 -8.28 -3.40
CA GLY A 136 3.48 -8.30 -3.93
C GLY A 136 4.46 -7.54 -3.05
N LEU A 137 4.07 -6.34 -2.59
CA LEU A 137 4.87 -5.52 -1.69
C LEU A 137 5.13 -6.24 -0.36
N THR A 138 4.12 -6.90 0.20
CA THR A 138 4.23 -7.65 1.46
C THR A 138 5.21 -8.83 1.31
N ILE A 139 5.10 -9.59 0.22
CA ILE A 139 6.00 -10.71 -0.08
C ILE A 139 7.43 -10.19 -0.28
N GLY A 140 7.58 -9.11 -1.05
CA GLY A 140 8.86 -8.45 -1.31
C GLY A 140 9.52 -7.95 -0.03
N ALA A 141 8.82 -7.14 0.76
CA ALA A 141 9.29 -6.60 2.03
C ALA A 141 9.81 -7.71 2.95
N ARG A 142 9.09 -8.83 3.07
CA ARG A 142 9.52 -9.96 3.90
C ARG A 142 10.76 -10.66 3.36
N ARG A 143 10.88 -10.80 2.04
CA ARG A 143 12.04 -11.43 1.41
C ARG A 143 13.29 -10.55 1.53
N ILE A 144 13.17 -9.26 1.21
CA ILE A 144 14.27 -8.30 1.29
C ILE A 144 14.71 -8.12 2.74
N TYR A 145 13.77 -8.12 3.71
CA TYR A 145 14.13 -8.04 5.12
C TYR A 145 15.06 -9.16 5.55
N LYS A 146 14.75 -10.41 5.15
CA LYS A 146 15.64 -11.54 5.42
C LYS A 146 17.01 -11.36 4.77
N GLN A 147 17.06 -10.82 3.56
CA GLN A 147 18.32 -10.62 2.82
C GLN A 147 19.20 -9.54 3.47
N MET A 148 18.63 -8.39 3.77
CA MET A 148 19.40 -7.21 4.21
C MET A 148 19.59 -7.12 5.72
N TYR A 149 18.69 -7.70 6.52
CA TYR A 149 18.70 -7.52 7.98
C TYR A 149 18.83 -8.81 8.78
N VAL A 150 18.80 -9.99 8.14
CA VAL A 150 18.96 -11.28 8.85
C VAL A 150 20.18 -12.04 8.36
N ILE A 151 20.40 -12.10 7.05
CA ILE A 151 21.55 -12.80 6.47
C ILE A 151 22.85 -12.01 6.68
N ASP A 152 22.83 -10.68 6.58
CA ASP A 152 24.03 -9.87 6.88
C ASP A 152 24.48 -9.97 8.35
N ILE A 153 23.55 -10.12 9.30
CA ILE A 153 23.91 -10.30 10.73
C ILE A 153 24.63 -11.63 10.96
N ASN A 154 24.27 -12.69 10.23
CA ASN A 154 24.88 -14.01 10.39
C ASN A 154 26.21 -14.18 9.64
N ASN A 155 26.61 -13.20 8.81
CA ASN A 155 27.89 -13.22 8.10
C ASN A 155 28.96 -12.32 8.78
N GLU A 156 28.57 -11.56 9.81
CA GLU A 156 29.48 -10.73 10.63
C GLU A 156 29.90 -11.42 11.95
N GLU A 157 29.42 -12.65 12.22
CA GLU A 157 29.93 -13.56 13.27
C GLU A 157 30.93 -14.59 12.70
#